data_AF-A0ABD0RHZ7-F1
#
_entry.id   AF-A0ABD0RHZ7-F1
#
_cell.length_a   1.000
_cell.length_b   1.000
_cell.length_c   1.000
_cell.angle_alpha   90.00
_cell.angle_beta   90.00
_cell.angle_gamma   90.00
#
_symmetry.space_group_name_H-M   'P 1'
#
loop_
_entity.id
_entity.type
_entity.pdbx_description
1 polymer ?
#
loop_
_entity_poly.entity_id
_entity_poly.type
_entity_poly.pdbx_seq_one_letter_code
_entity_poly.pdbx_strand_id
1 'polypeptide(L)'
;VSYQNFGRGNYGSAECGAANMADTNWLVSHCESELDWICKIPKGKMEEEPESHEDTGLEWYKMFEHRSTWDQAQRICSWFDASLVSMHSPKENQFLVSTLRK
;
A
#
# COMPACT_ATOMS: atom_id res chain seq x y z
N VAL A 1 10.86 8.58 7.26
CA VAL A 1 10.08 7.36 7.58
C VAL A 1 9.83 7.33 9.08
N SER A 2 8.57 7.27 9.52
CA SER A 2 8.17 7.28 10.94
C SER A 2 7.96 5.88 11.54
N TYR A 3 7.77 4.87 10.68
CA TYR A 3 7.61 3.46 11.04
C TYR A 3 8.24 2.58 9.97
N GLN A 4 9.02 1.59 10.39
CA GLN A 4 9.61 0.59 9.49
C GLN A 4 9.68 -0.76 10.20
N ASN A 5 9.39 -1.85 9.49
CA ASN A 5 9.50 -3.21 9.99
C ASN A 5 10.08 -4.18 8.95
N PHE A 6 10.99 -3.68 8.11
CA PHE A 6 11.80 -4.53 7.23
C PHE A 6 12.56 -5.57 8.05
N GLY A 7 12.78 -6.75 7.47
CA GLY A 7 13.64 -7.78 8.06
C GLY A 7 15.08 -7.31 8.26
N ARG A 8 15.98 -8.22 8.67
CA ARG A 8 17.43 -8.00 8.56
C ARG A 8 17.95 -8.78 7.35
N GLY A 9 18.68 -8.12 6.46
CA GLY A 9 19.22 -8.74 5.25
C GLY A 9 20.19 -7.82 4.51
N ASN A 10 20.97 -8.41 3.60
CA ASN A 10 21.71 -7.64 2.60
C ASN A 10 20.79 -7.44 1.40
N TYR A 11 20.44 -6.18 1.13
CA TYR A 11 19.42 -5.83 0.15
C TYR A 11 19.98 -5.50 -1.24
N GLY A 12 21.30 -5.62 -1.44
CA GLY A 12 21.92 -5.38 -2.74
C GLY A 12 21.55 -4.02 -3.33
N SER A 13 21.11 -4.01 -4.59
CA SER A 13 20.63 -2.81 -5.31
C SER A 13 19.11 -2.63 -5.28
N ALA A 14 18.41 -3.28 -4.35
CA ALA A 14 16.96 -3.14 -4.22
C ALA A 14 16.62 -1.87 -3.42
N GLU A 15 15.86 -0.96 -4.03
CA GLU A 15 15.57 0.37 -3.49
C GLU A 15 14.07 0.60 -3.18
N CYS A 16 13.20 -0.31 -3.62
CA CYS A 16 11.76 -0.24 -3.41
C CYS A 16 11.27 -1.17 -2.30
N GLY A 17 10.04 -0.95 -1.84
CA GLY A 17 9.40 -1.76 -0.79
C GLY A 17 8.19 -2.54 -1.30
N ALA A 18 7.93 -3.70 -0.73
CA ALA A 18 6.70 -4.47 -0.96
C ALA A 18 6.07 -4.85 0.38
N ALA A 19 4.75 -4.77 0.49
CA ALA A 19 4.04 -5.20 1.69
C ALA A 19 3.80 -6.72 1.64
N ASN A 20 4.35 -7.46 2.59
CA ASN A 20 4.00 -8.86 2.78
C ASN A 20 2.79 -8.94 3.70
N MET A 21 1.64 -9.22 3.08
CA MET A 21 0.35 -9.30 3.75
C MET A 21 0.20 -10.55 4.62
N ALA A 22 1.03 -11.58 4.46
CA ALA A 22 1.01 -12.79 5.29
C ALA A 22 1.70 -12.56 6.64
N ASP A 23 2.92 -12.02 6.60
CA ASP A 23 3.74 -11.77 7.80
C ASP A 23 3.60 -10.36 8.35
N THR A 24 2.78 -9.52 7.71
CA THR A 24 2.46 -8.16 8.16
C THR A 24 3.71 -7.25 8.22
N ASN A 25 4.64 -7.43 7.28
CA ASN A 25 5.92 -6.73 7.26
C ASN A 25 6.31 -6.18 5.89
N TRP A 26 7.25 -5.24 5.87
CA TRP A 26 7.85 -4.77 4.63
C TRP A 26 8.95 -5.72 4.14
N LEU A 27 8.97 -5.96 2.84
CA LEU A 27 10.04 -6.60 2.10
C LEU A 27 10.77 -5.55 1.27
N VAL A 28 12.08 -5.69 1.14
CA VAL A 28 12.84 -4.91 0.16
C VAL A 28 12.72 -5.60 -1.19
N SER A 29 12.44 -4.82 -2.23
CA SER A 29 12.16 -5.30 -3.58
C SER A 29 12.83 -4.42 -4.62
N HIS A 30 13.15 -5.00 -5.78
CA HIS A 30 13.50 -4.20 -6.95
C HIS A 30 12.25 -3.49 -7.47
N CYS A 31 12.39 -2.22 -7.85
CA CYS A 31 11.30 -1.39 -8.36
C CYS A 31 10.67 -1.98 -9.63
N GLU A 32 11.47 -2.75 -10.37
CA GLU A 32 11.09 -3.35 -11.66
C GLU A 32 10.37 -4.69 -11.51
N SER A 33 10.19 -5.14 -10.27
CA SER A 33 9.40 -6.33 -9.98
C SER A 33 7.93 -6.02 -10.24
N GLU A 34 7.27 -6.86 -11.03
CA GLU A 34 5.84 -6.73 -11.27
C GLU A 34 5.06 -7.39 -10.13
N LEU A 35 4.46 -6.55 -9.29
CA LEU A 35 3.74 -6.95 -8.09
C LEU A 35 2.31 -6.40 -8.12
N ASP A 36 1.43 -7.03 -7.35
CA ASP A 36 0.15 -6.40 -7.01
C ASP A 36 0.42 -5.18 -6.11
N TRP A 37 -0.47 -4.18 -6.16
CA TRP A 37 -0.26 -2.93 -5.43
C TRP A 37 -1.50 -2.47 -4.72
N ILE A 38 -1.26 -1.64 -3.71
CA ILE A 38 -2.27 -1.02 -2.90
C ILE A 38 -2.14 0.49 -3.04
N CYS A 39 -3.22 1.16 -3.41
CA CYS A 39 -3.32 2.61 -3.31
C CYS A 39 -3.89 3.01 -1.96
N LYS A 40 -3.29 4.02 -1.34
CA LYS A 40 -3.80 4.70 -0.15
C LYS A 40 -4.45 6.01 -0.58
N ILE A 41 -5.76 6.09 -0.43
CA ILE A 41 -6.58 7.16 -1.02
C ILE A 41 -7.13 8.04 0.10
N PRO A 42 -6.82 9.35 0.10
CA PRO A 42 -7.30 10.28 1.12
C PRO A 42 -8.82 10.55 0.97
N LYS A 43 -9.54 10.71 2.10
CA LYS A 43 -10.98 11.04 2.09
C LYS A 43 -11.22 12.41 1.44
N GLY A 44 -12.27 12.51 0.62
CA GLY A 44 -12.66 13.75 -0.07
C GLY A 44 -12.00 14.00 -1.43
N LYS A 45 -11.24 13.04 -1.95
CA LYS A 45 -10.57 13.12 -3.27
C LYS A 45 -11.15 12.18 -4.34
N MET A 46 -12.18 11.38 -4.00
CA MET A 46 -12.90 10.58 -4.98
C MET A 46 -14.33 11.11 -5.14
N GLU A 47 -14.72 11.42 -6.38
CA GLU A 47 -16.00 12.05 -6.71
C GLU A 47 -17.18 11.05 -6.83
N GLU A 48 -16.96 9.76 -6.59
CA GLU A 48 -18.05 8.79 -6.41
C GLU A 48 -17.81 7.93 -5.16
N GLU A 49 -18.71 8.11 -4.20
CA GLU A 49 -18.85 7.28 -3.00
C GLU A 49 -19.58 5.98 -3.38
N PRO A 50 -19.01 4.77 -3.17
CA PRO A 50 -19.84 3.60 -2.95
C PRO A 50 -20.22 3.56 -1.47
N GLU A 51 -21.52 3.70 -1.21
CA GLU A 51 -22.13 3.55 0.10
C GLU A 51 -21.68 2.26 0.80
N SER A 52 -21.52 2.33 2.13
CA SER A 52 -21.60 1.22 3.12
C SER A 52 -20.33 0.56 3.68
N HIS A 53 -19.21 1.27 3.88
CA HIS A 53 -18.16 0.76 4.80
C HIS A 53 -17.91 1.71 5.98
N GLU A 54 -18.00 1.14 7.19
CA GLU A 54 -18.00 1.83 8.48
C GLU A 54 -16.92 2.91 8.62
N ASP A 55 -17.40 4.12 8.88
CA ASP A 55 -16.66 5.36 9.17
C ASP A 55 -15.70 5.17 10.35
N THR A 56 -14.48 4.71 10.06
CA THR A 56 -13.43 4.53 11.09
C THR A 56 -12.06 5.08 10.71
N GLY A 57 -11.89 5.73 9.56
CA GLY A 57 -10.59 6.27 9.16
C GLY A 57 -10.68 7.33 8.07
N LEU A 58 -9.84 8.36 8.19
CA LEU A 58 -9.72 9.50 7.26
C LEU A 58 -9.18 9.10 5.86
N GLU A 59 -8.95 7.81 5.61
CA GLU A 59 -8.25 7.27 4.44
C GLU A 59 -8.79 5.85 4.15
N TRP A 60 -8.86 5.46 2.87
CA TRP A 60 -9.27 4.10 2.47
C TRP A 60 -8.22 3.47 1.52
N TYR A 61 -8.23 2.15 1.44
CA TYR A 61 -7.22 1.37 0.72
C TYR A 61 -7.87 0.58 -0.42
N LYS A 62 -7.21 0.56 -1.59
CA LYS A 62 -7.65 -0.21 -2.75
C LYS A 62 -6.53 -1.12 -3.24
N MET A 63 -6.78 -2.42 -3.26
CA MET A 63 -5.87 -3.41 -3.84
C MET A 63 -6.16 -3.60 -5.34
N PHE A 64 -5.11 -3.76 -6.12
CA PHE A 64 -5.17 -4.09 -7.53
C PHE A 64 -4.31 -5.33 -7.82
N GLU A 65 -4.95 -6.41 -8.25
CA GLU A 65 -4.31 -7.70 -8.57
C GLU A 65 -3.80 -7.75 -10.03
N HIS A 66 -3.12 -6.70 -10.49
CA HIS A 66 -2.67 -6.56 -11.89
C HIS A 66 -1.18 -6.32 -12.04
N ARG A 67 -0.31 -7.12 -11.42
CA ARG A 67 1.17 -7.11 -11.56
C ARG A 67 1.77 -6.00 -12.43
N SER A 68 2.31 -4.97 -11.78
CA SER A 68 2.89 -3.79 -12.41
C SER A 68 4.16 -3.38 -11.67
N THR A 69 5.05 -2.65 -12.34
CA THR A 69 6.24 -2.08 -11.69
C THR A 69 5.86 -0.96 -10.72
N TRP A 70 6.80 -0.59 -9.84
CA TRP A 70 6.60 0.49 -8.86
C TRP A 70 6.08 1.78 -9.51
N ASP A 71 6.73 2.24 -10.58
CA ASP A 71 6.37 3.48 -11.26
C ASP A 71 5.00 3.42 -11.95
N GLN A 72 4.67 2.27 -12.54
CA GLN A 72 3.36 2.05 -13.15
C GLN A 72 2.26 2.09 -12.08
N ALA A 73 2.44 1.38 -10.98
CA ALA A 73 1.50 1.33 -9.88
C ALA A 73 1.30 2.71 -9.23
N GLN A 74 2.40 3.45 -8.99
CA GLN A 74 2.35 4.83 -8.47
C GLN A 74 1.59 5.76 -9.42
N ARG A 75 1.81 5.64 -10.73
CA ARG A 75 1.09 6.42 -11.73
C ARG A 75 -0.41 6.11 -11.73
N ILE A 76 -0.80 4.85 -11.60
CA ILE A 76 -2.21 4.46 -11.51
C ILE A 76 -2.84 5.04 -10.24
N CYS A 77 -2.17 4.93 -9.08
CA CYS A 77 -2.68 5.55 -7.85
C CYS A 77 -2.85 7.07 -8.00
N SER A 78 -1.95 7.76 -8.71
CA SER A 78 -2.07 9.21 -8.93
C SER A 78 -3.31 9.62 -9.73
N TRP A 79 -3.90 8.72 -10.52
CA TRP A 79 -5.17 9.01 -11.21
C TRP A 79 -6.36 9.17 -10.25
N PHE A 80 -6.22 8.67 -9.02
CA PHE A 80 -7.20 8.78 -7.95
C PHE A 80 -6.79 9.82 -6.89
N ASP A 81 -5.92 10.77 -7.25
CA ASP A 81 -5.31 11.73 -6.30
C ASP A 81 -4.67 11.03 -5.08
N ALA A 82 -4.15 9.82 -5.32
CA ALA A 82 -3.65 8.92 -4.30
C ALA A 82 -2.19 8.54 -4.57
N SER A 83 -1.62 7.76 -3.66
CA SER A 83 -0.27 7.24 -3.78
C SER A 83 -0.24 5.77 -3.40
N LEU A 84 0.85 5.09 -3.74
CA LEU A 84 1.14 3.77 -3.19
C LEU A 84 1.07 3.82 -1.66
N VAL A 85 0.61 2.71 -1.09
CA VAL A 85 0.41 2.60 0.34
C VAL A 85 1.70 2.94 1.10
N SER A 86 1.54 3.78 2.12
CA SER A 86 2.58 4.08 3.09
C SER A 86 2.10 3.64 4.47
N MET A 87 3.02 3.18 5.32
CA MET A 87 2.71 2.78 6.69
C MET A 87 3.56 3.58 7.66
N HIS A 88 2.89 4.34 8.51
CA HIS A 88 3.47 5.28 9.46
C HIS A 88 3.27 4.86 10.91
N SER A 89 2.55 3.78 11.17
CA SER A 89 2.38 3.21 12.51
C SER A 89 2.08 1.69 12.48
N PRO A 90 2.34 0.97 13.59
CA PRO A 90 1.90 -0.43 13.73
C PRO A 90 0.37 -0.60 13.61
N LYS A 91 -0.40 0.38 14.12
CA LYS A 91 -1.86 0.35 14.08
C LYS A 91 -2.39 0.43 12.65
N GLU A 92 -1.79 1.28 11.82
CA GLU A 92 -2.11 1.39 10.40
C GLU A 92 -1.79 0.09 9.65
N ASN A 93 -0.63 -0.52 9.91
CA ASN A 93 -0.27 -1.80 9.31
C ASN A 93 -1.26 -2.93 9.66
N GLN A 94 -1.67 -3.03 10.92
CA GLN A 94 -2.70 -3.99 11.33
C GLN A 94 -4.06 -3.73 10.65
N PHE A 95 -4.48 -2.46 10.57
CA PHE A 95 -5.72 -2.07 9.91
C PHE A 95 -5.71 -2.40 8.41
N LEU A 96 -4.60 -2.12 7.73
CA LEU A 96 -4.41 -2.42 6.32
C LEU A 96 -4.56 -3.92 6.06
N VAL A 97 -3.85 -4.75 6.82
CA VAL A 97 -3.89 -6.21 6.66
C VAL A 97 -5.27 -6.78 7.01
N SER A 98 -5.95 -6.26 8.03
CA SER A 98 -7.31 -6.72 8.35
C SER A 98 -8.34 -6.31 7.30
N THR A 99 -8.14 -5.18 6.63
CA THR A 99 -9.06 -4.66 5.61
C THR A 99 -8.93 -5.43 4.29
N LEU A 100 -7.69 -5.78 3.91
CA LEU A 100 -7.38 -6.42 2.64
C LEU A 100 -7.44 -7.95 2.66
N ARG A 101 -7.54 -8.58 3.84
CA ARG A 101 -7.75 -10.04 3.98
C ARG A 101 -9.24 -10.46 3.95
N LYS A 102 -10.17 -9.50 3.82
CA LYS A 102 -11.61 -9.76 3.70
C LYS A 102 -11.97 -10.10 2.25
#